data_AF-A0A812NUW6-F1
#
_entry.id   AF-A0A812NUW6-F1
#
_cell.length_a   1.000
_cell.length_b   1.000
_cell.length_c   1.000
_cell.angle_alpha   90.00
_cell.angle_beta   90.00
_cell.angle_gamma   90.00
#
_symmetry.space_group_name_H-M   'P 1'
#
loop_
_entity.id
_entity.type
_entity.pdbx_description
1 polymer ?
#
loop_
_entity_poly.entity_id
_entity_poly.type
_entity_poly.pdbx_seq_one_letter_code
_entity_poly.pdbx_strand_id
1 'polypeptide(L)'
;MKAKTIAALPIFVANSSRMLVLGDDTYFERLWCNLELAIFAKSSRDPRAVQYMPLWLTPWILSTIFMDVVCITIAPPLETFALDHLTSRIRDSFGQYSTLTFFLVVMLTWIFPGMCYLPASLPSFSHHVRKIQQHEQLLKNMAGFDIRNAKCTLESDREIIENEVLELFDVEVSNAWDPKSPISPTSPVDNRAPWATRDNSTSLTRRERRKRFMNFNLYVRGPLRESVLQTIGQEVDMPWSLCMLCFMPLIFYSAVSVLGCDGNSCDVTAEQVGYDTALQYVVANALAWALGFWIIIPTTHPLLLRMVKIVLSFSASYPTQLCLTVVSSFCAYVWVFTCQGVMTATLSMAIVRFSPYFLAALVVQLGLLLLQLWYFFLRSRVRQPTLEEDCYAEFSA
;
A
#
# COMPACT_ATOMS: atom_id res chain seq x y z
N MET A 1 -40.37 -5.75 -10.68
CA MET A 1 -39.39 -4.65 -10.46
C MET A 1 -37.96 -5.17 -10.63
N LYS A 2 -37.53 -6.23 -9.91
CA LYS A 2 -36.19 -6.85 -10.02
C LYS A 2 -35.71 -7.13 -11.46
N ALA A 3 -36.54 -7.76 -12.30
CA ALA A 3 -36.19 -8.04 -13.70
C ALA A 3 -35.91 -6.79 -14.55
N LYS A 4 -36.63 -5.67 -14.30
CA LYS A 4 -36.37 -4.40 -14.99
C LYS A 4 -35.05 -3.77 -14.53
N THR A 5 -34.72 -3.87 -13.25
CA THR A 5 -33.44 -3.41 -12.70
C THR A 5 -32.28 -4.24 -13.26
N ILE A 6 -32.44 -5.56 -13.33
CA ILE A 6 -31.46 -6.47 -13.94
C ILE A 6 -31.23 -6.10 -15.41
N ALA A 7 -32.30 -5.86 -16.17
CA ALA A 7 -32.20 -5.47 -17.58
C ALA A 7 -31.56 -4.08 -17.80
N ALA A 8 -31.61 -3.19 -16.80
CA ALA A 8 -31.02 -1.86 -16.88
C ALA A 8 -29.53 -1.82 -16.46
N LEU A 9 -29.08 -2.81 -15.68
CA LEU A 9 -27.71 -2.88 -15.15
C LEU A 9 -26.64 -2.81 -16.27
N PRO A 10 -26.79 -3.54 -17.40
CA PRO A 10 -25.79 -3.46 -18.47
C PRO A 10 -25.64 -2.06 -19.07
N ILE A 11 -26.73 -1.30 -19.20
CA ILE A 11 -26.72 0.06 -19.73
C ILE A 11 -25.92 0.99 -18.81
N PHE A 12 -26.15 0.89 -17.51
CA PHE A 12 -25.48 1.74 -16.54
C PHE A 12 -23.98 1.45 -16.50
N VAL A 13 -23.62 0.16 -16.45
CA VAL A 13 -22.23 -0.28 -16.41
C VAL A 13 -21.51 0.08 -17.71
N ALA A 14 -22.14 -0.10 -18.88
CA ALA A 14 -21.54 0.20 -20.17
C ALA A 14 -21.27 1.70 -20.40
N ASN A 15 -22.11 2.58 -19.82
CA ASN A 15 -21.93 4.03 -19.90
C ASN A 15 -20.95 4.59 -18.84
N SER A 16 -20.45 3.74 -17.94
CA SER A 16 -19.51 4.17 -16.90
C SER A 16 -18.10 4.28 -17.48
N SER A 17 -17.40 5.37 -17.19
CA SER A 17 -16.00 5.55 -17.61
C SER A 17 -15.00 4.78 -16.74
N ARG A 18 -15.40 4.44 -15.50
CA ARG A 18 -14.61 3.71 -14.51
C ARG A 18 -15.52 2.83 -13.66
N MET A 19 -14.99 1.71 -13.20
CA MET A 19 -15.64 0.80 -12.25
C MET A 19 -14.78 0.67 -11.00
N LEU A 20 -15.30 1.12 -9.86
CA LEU A 20 -14.67 0.87 -8.56
C LEU A 20 -15.24 -0.41 -7.96
N VAL A 21 -14.40 -1.43 -7.85
CA VAL A 21 -14.74 -2.71 -7.23
C VAL A 21 -14.33 -2.68 -5.76
N LEU A 22 -15.32 -2.63 -4.86
CA LEU A 22 -15.11 -2.81 -3.43
C LEU A 22 -15.09 -4.29 -3.10
N GLY A 23 -13.89 -4.85 -3.01
CA GLY A 23 -13.68 -6.30 -2.95
C GLY A 23 -13.54 -6.84 -1.53
N ASP A 24 -14.42 -7.76 -1.15
CA ASP A 24 -14.19 -8.73 -0.08
C ASP A 24 -13.55 -10.02 -0.63
N ASP A 25 -13.27 -10.97 0.25
CA ASP A 25 -12.73 -12.30 -0.07
C ASP A 25 -13.68 -13.16 -0.93
N THR A 26 -14.97 -12.85 -0.95
CA THR A 26 -16.02 -13.56 -1.69
C THR A 26 -16.42 -12.89 -3.01
N TYR A 27 -15.81 -11.76 -3.39
CA TYR A 27 -16.21 -10.98 -4.57
C TYR A 27 -16.27 -11.83 -5.85
N PHE A 28 -15.18 -12.56 -6.13
CA PHE A 28 -15.10 -13.45 -7.30
C PHE A 28 -15.95 -14.72 -7.16
N GLU A 29 -16.41 -15.06 -5.96
CA GLU A 29 -17.35 -16.17 -5.76
C GLU A 29 -18.78 -15.78 -6.14
N ARG A 30 -19.12 -14.49 -6.24
CA ARG A 30 -20.49 -14.04 -6.51
C ARG A 30 -20.72 -13.87 -8.00
N LEU A 31 -21.58 -14.71 -8.58
CA LEU A 31 -21.84 -14.72 -10.03
C LEU A 31 -22.40 -13.37 -10.54
N TRP A 32 -23.22 -12.67 -9.75
CA TRP A 32 -23.70 -11.33 -10.08
C TRP A 32 -22.58 -10.29 -10.18
N CYS A 33 -21.60 -10.31 -9.28
CA CYS A 33 -20.43 -9.42 -9.35
C CYS A 33 -19.59 -9.71 -10.60
N ASN A 34 -19.44 -10.99 -10.95
CA ASN A 34 -18.74 -11.40 -12.17
C ASN A 34 -19.47 -10.95 -13.45
N LEU A 35 -20.80 -10.91 -13.45
CA LEU A 35 -21.59 -10.35 -14.57
C LEU A 35 -21.33 -8.85 -14.75
N GLU A 36 -21.38 -8.06 -13.67
CA GLU A 36 -21.08 -6.62 -13.71
C GLU A 36 -19.67 -6.37 -14.25
N LEU A 37 -18.70 -7.14 -13.75
CA LEU A 37 -17.32 -7.08 -14.20
C LEU A 37 -17.19 -7.47 -15.69
N ALA A 38 -17.90 -8.52 -16.14
CA ALA A 38 -17.92 -8.96 -17.53
C ALA A 38 -18.48 -7.88 -18.47
N ILE A 39 -19.60 -7.26 -18.10
CA ILE A 39 -20.21 -6.17 -18.85
C ILE A 39 -19.24 -4.99 -18.95
N PHE A 40 -18.65 -4.59 -17.82
CA PHE A 40 -17.72 -3.47 -17.80
C PHE A 40 -16.46 -3.76 -18.61
N ALA A 41 -15.88 -4.94 -18.44
CA ALA A 41 -14.69 -5.39 -19.17
C ALA A 41 -14.92 -5.42 -20.69
N LYS A 42 -16.16 -5.72 -21.14
CA LYS A 42 -16.50 -5.67 -22.55
C LYS A 42 -16.71 -4.25 -23.07
N SER A 43 -17.22 -3.37 -22.21
CA SER A 43 -17.56 -1.98 -22.56
C SER A 43 -16.33 -1.06 -22.51
N SER A 44 -15.45 -1.27 -21.53
CA SER A 44 -14.18 -0.57 -21.38
C SER A 44 -13.07 -1.32 -22.12
N ARG A 45 -12.38 -0.64 -23.02
CA ARG A 45 -11.17 -1.20 -23.67
C ARG A 45 -9.96 -1.23 -22.73
N ASP A 46 -9.99 -0.48 -21.63
CA ASP A 46 -8.89 -0.35 -20.67
C ASP A 46 -9.19 -1.12 -19.38
N PRO A 47 -8.42 -2.18 -19.03
CA PRO A 47 -8.55 -2.86 -17.74
C PRO A 47 -8.21 -1.98 -16.54
N ARG A 48 -7.42 -0.91 -16.73
CA ARG A 48 -7.09 0.05 -15.66
C ARG A 48 -8.29 0.92 -15.29
N ALA A 49 -9.35 0.91 -16.11
CA ALA A 49 -10.62 1.53 -15.76
C ALA A 49 -11.36 0.75 -14.66
N VAL A 50 -11.01 -0.53 -14.45
CA VAL A 50 -11.44 -1.28 -13.26
C VAL A 50 -10.45 -1.02 -12.13
N GLN A 51 -10.89 -0.27 -11.13
CA GLN A 51 -10.13 -0.01 -9.92
C GLN A 51 -10.61 -0.95 -8.83
N TYR A 52 -9.75 -1.87 -8.40
CA TYR A 52 -10.04 -2.74 -7.28
C TYR A 52 -9.60 -2.08 -5.98
N MET A 53 -10.48 -2.02 -4.98
CA MET A 53 -10.17 -1.51 -3.65
C MET A 53 -10.59 -2.55 -2.61
N PRO A 54 -9.64 -3.17 -1.90
CA PRO A 54 -9.96 -4.20 -0.93
C PRO A 54 -10.55 -3.57 0.33
N LEU A 55 -11.59 -4.20 0.88
CA LEU A 55 -12.29 -3.67 2.06
C LEU A 55 -11.45 -3.62 3.34
N TRP A 56 -10.34 -4.38 3.41
CA TRP A 56 -9.41 -4.29 4.54
C TRP A 56 -8.61 -2.99 4.59
N LEU A 57 -8.51 -2.28 3.47
CA LEU A 57 -7.67 -1.09 3.34
C LEU A 57 -8.16 0.03 4.23
N THR A 58 -9.47 0.33 4.21
CA THR A 58 -10.04 1.45 4.99
C THR A 58 -9.87 1.27 6.50
N PRO A 59 -10.25 0.13 7.11
CA PRO A 59 -10.00 -0.09 8.54
C PRO A 59 -8.52 -0.01 8.90
N TRP A 60 -7.62 -0.52 8.05
CA TRP A 60 -6.19 -0.43 8.29
C TRP A 60 -5.69 1.02 8.27
N ILE A 61 -6.04 1.84 7.26
CA ILE A 61 -5.66 3.26 7.21
C ILE A 61 -6.17 4.00 8.46
N LEU A 62 -7.47 3.86 8.75
CA LEU A 62 -8.08 4.58 9.87
C LEU A 62 -7.48 4.16 11.22
N SER A 63 -7.24 2.87 11.43
CA SER A 63 -6.58 2.38 12.64
C SER A 63 -5.15 2.89 12.77
N THR A 64 -4.39 2.96 11.67
CA THR A 64 -3.01 3.43 11.67
C THR A 64 -2.95 4.91 11.99
N ILE A 65 -3.78 5.73 11.33
CA ILE A 65 -3.91 7.16 11.61
C ILE A 65 -4.32 7.40 13.06
N PHE A 66 -5.29 6.66 13.57
CA PHE A 66 -5.73 6.77 14.96
C PHE A 66 -4.60 6.44 15.94
N MET A 67 -3.87 5.35 15.70
CA MET A 67 -2.74 4.98 16.56
C MET A 67 -1.61 5.99 16.47
N ASP A 68 -1.33 6.56 15.29
CA ASP A 68 -0.34 7.62 15.11
C ASP A 68 -0.69 8.85 15.96
N VAL A 69 -1.96 9.28 15.94
CA VAL A 69 -2.45 10.38 16.81
C VAL A 69 -2.25 10.07 18.29
N VAL A 70 -2.59 8.85 18.72
CA VAL A 70 -2.41 8.42 20.12
C VAL A 70 -0.93 8.45 20.50
N CYS A 71 -0.05 7.91 19.66
CA CYS A 71 1.39 7.89 19.90
C CYS A 71 1.98 9.30 19.99
N ILE A 72 1.61 10.19 19.07
CA ILE A 72 2.05 11.60 19.06
C ILE A 72 1.55 12.36 20.30
N THR A 73 0.36 12.02 20.81
CA THR A 73 -0.19 12.67 22.01
C THR A 73 0.53 12.20 23.28
N ILE A 74 0.93 10.92 23.33
CA ILE A 74 1.62 10.33 24.48
C ILE A 74 3.12 10.65 24.50
N ALA A 75 3.74 10.85 23.33
CA ALA A 75 5.18 11.01 23.21
C ALA A 75 5.74 12.21 24.01
N PRO A 76 5.22 13.45 23.91
CA PRO A 76 5.78 14.60 24.62
C PRO A 76 5.83 14.49 26.16
N PRO A 77 4.75 14.08 26.87
CA PRO A 77 4.83 13.92 28.32
C PRO A 77 5.75 12.77 28.73
N LEU A 78 5.87 11.73 27.90
CA LEU A 78 6.78 10.62 28.19
C LEU A 78 8.23 11.02 27.94
N GLU A 79 8.49 11.80 26.89
CA GLU A 79 9.79 12.35 26.53
C GLU A 79 10.30 13.24 27.66
N THR A 80 9.52 14.23 28.10
CA THR A 80 9.89 15.11 29.23
C THR A 80 10.18 14.32 30.51
N PHE A 81 9.40 13.29 30.83
CA PHE A 81 9.65 12.50 32.03
C PHE A 81 10.93 11.66 31.96
N ALA A 82 11.11 10.88 30.89
CA ALA A 82 12.17 9.86 30.81
C ALA A 82 13.45 10.34 30.12
N LEU A 83 13.33 11.17 29.07
CA LEU A 83 14.48 11.66 28.30
C LEU A 83 15.32 12.63 29.14
N ASP A 84 14.71 13.48 29.96
CA ASP A 84 15.45 14.40 30.84
C ASP A 84 16.35 13.65 31.84
N HIS A 85 15.84 12.55 32.40
CA HIS A 85 16.60 11.70 33.32
C HIS A 85 17.73 10.93 32.60
N LEU A 86 17.51 10.51 31.36
CA LEU A 86 18.53 9.81 30.59
C LEU A 86 19.61 10.76 30.06
N THR A 87 19.22 11.91 29.53
CA THR A 87 20.13 12.90 28.95
C THR A 87 20.99 13.57 30.02
N SER A 88 20.46 13.81 31.23
CA SER A 88 21.26 14.27 32.38
C SER A 88 22.37 13.26 32.73
N ARG A 89 22.04 11.97 32.87
CA ARG A 89 23.04 10.92 33.12
C ARG A 89 24.10 10.81 32.04
N ILE A 90 23.72 10.97 30.77
CA ILE A 90 24.68 10.97 29.65
C ILE A 90 25.60 12.19 29.73
N ARG A 91 25.05 13.38 30.02
CA ARG A 91 25.85 14.60 30.21
C ARG A 91 26.82 14.47 31.38
N ASP A 92 26.40 13.87 32.49
CA ASP A 92 27.26 13.62 33.64
C ASP A 92 28.37 12.62 33.33
N SER A 93 28.09 11.60 32.52
CA SER A 93 29.04 10.53 32.19
C SER A 93 30.09 10.93 31.15
N PHE A 94 29.68 11.68 30.11
CA PHE A 94 30.52 12.01 28.95
C PHE A 94 30.94 13.48 28.89
N GLY A 95 30.48 14.30 29.84
CA GLY A 95 30.70 15.74 29.88
C GLY A 95 29.66 16.50 29.06
N GLN A 96 29.18 17.62 29.61
CA GLN A 96 28.11 18.44 29.04
C GLN A 96 28.42 18.96 27.63
N TYR A 97 29.70 19.25 27.33
CA TYR A 97 30.12 19.88 26.07
C TYR A 97 30.70 18.89 25.05
N SER A 98 30.75 17.60 25.36
CA SER A 98 31.35 16.62 24.45
C SER A 98 30.51 16.43 23.19
N THR A 99 31.19 16.24 22.06
CA THR A 99 30.56 15.95 20.77
C THR A 99 29.72 14.66 20.81
N LEU A 100 30.20 13.66 21.55
CA LEU A 100 29.49 12.40 21.72
C LEU A 100 28.20 12.59 22.51
N THR A 101 28.23 13.38 23.59
CA THR A 101 27.04 13.73 24.39
C THR A 101 25.97 14.36 23.51
N PHE A 102 26.33 15.35 22.70
CA PHE A 102 25.39 16.01 21.77
C PHE A 102 24.76 15.02 20.80
N PHE A 103 25.58 14.21 20.13
CA PHE A 103 25.12 13.19 19.19
C PHE A 103 24.13 12.20 19.84
N LEU A 104 24.48 11.67 21.01
CA LEU A 104 23.65 10.70 21.73
C LEU A 104 22.32 11.32 22.19
N VAL A 105 22.34 12.55 22.70
CA VAL A 105 21.12 13.26 23.12
C VAL A 105 20.18 13.44 21.94
N VAL A 106 20.66 13.99 20.81
CA VAL A 106 19.83 14.18 19.61
C VAL A 106 19.31 12.84 19.10
N MET A 107 20.16 11.81 19.03
CA MET A 107 19.73 10.47 18.59
C MET A 107 18.64 9.87 19.48
N LEU A 108 18.80 9.95 20.80
CA LEU A 108 17.86 9.39 21.77
C LEU A 108 16.51 10.11 21.79
N THR A 109 16.52 11.42 21.51
CA THR A 109 15.31 12.24 21.35
C THR A 109 14.36 11.64 20.31
N TRP A 110 14.90 10.99 19.27
CA TRP A 110 14.10 10.34 18.23
C TRP A 110 13.78 8.87 18.50
N ILE A 111 14.68 8.13 19.15
CA ILE A 111 14.44 6.72 19.50
C ILE A 111 13.28 6.60 20.48
N PHE A 112 13.17 7.56 21.40
CA PHE A 112 12.20 7.51 22.50
C PHE A 112 10.73 7.58 22.03
N PRO A 113 10.33 8.48 21.12
CA PRO A 113 9.03 8.41 20.44
C PRO A 113 8.75 7.05 19.80
N GLY A 114 9.76 6.38 19.24
CA GLY A 114 9.61 5.03 18.68
C GLY A 114 9.14 3.99 19.71
N MET A 115 9.52 4.15 20.99
CA MET A 115 9.01 3.30 22.07
C MET A 115 7.52 3.55 22.36
N CYS A 116 7.03 4.76 22.12
CA CYS A 116 5.62 5.11 22.25
C CYS A 116 4.73 4.44 21.19
N TYR A 117 5.31 3.85 20.14
CA TYR A 117 4.59 3.04 19.14
C TYR A 117 4.41 1.58 19.56
N LEU A 118 4.88 1.17 20.75
CA LEU A 118 4.61 -0.18 21.27
C LEU A 118 3.11 -0.50 21.31
N PRO A 119 2.20 0.37 21.79
CA PRO A 119 0.76 0.10 21.74
C PRO A 119 0.23 -0.01 20.31
N ALA A 120 0.82 0.71 19.35
CA ALA A 120 0.46 0.64 17.93
C ALA A 120 0.84 -0.71 17.29
N SER A 121 1.75 -1.48 17.89
CA SER A 121 2.18 -2.78 17.37
C SER A 121 1.06 -3.83 17.37
N LEU A 122 0.16 -3.81 18.36
CA LEU A 122 -0.97 -4.75 18.49
C LEU A 122 -2.03 -4.61 17.38
N PRO A 123 -2.62 -3.42 17.13
CA PRO A 123 -3.53 -3.25 16.01
C PRO A 123 -2.80 -3.42 14.67
N SER A 124 -1.55 -2.96 14.58
CA SER A 124 -0.71 -3.21 13.41
C SER A 124 -0.65 -4.71 13.09
N PHE A 125 -0.37 -5.58 14.06
CA PHE A 125 -0.37 -7.03 13.86
C PHE A 125 -1.65 -7.52 13.18
N SER A 126 -2.80 -7.23 13.78
CA SER A 126 -4.09 -7.76 13.30
C SER A 126 -4.40 -7.29 11.88
N HIS A 127 -4.10 -6.03 11.56
CA HIS A 127 -4.34 -5.51 10.22
C HIS A 127 -3.32 -6.00 9.18
N HIS A 128 -2.03 -6.09 9.52
CA HIS A 128 -1.00 -6.57 8.59
C HIS A 128 -1.15 -8.07 8.29
N VAL A 129 -1.53 -8.89 9.28
CA VAL A 129 -1.87 -10.30 9.06
C VAL A 129 -3.08 -10.44 8.16
N ARG A 130 -4.19 -9.73 8.46
CA ARG A 130 -5.39 -9.74 7.61
C ARG A 130 -5.08 -9.31 6.19
N LYS A 131 -4.27 -8.26 6.03
CA LYS A 131 -3.81 -7.77 4.73
C LYS A 131 -3.09 -8.87 3.95
N ILE A 132 -2.10 -9.51 4.55
CA ILE A 132 -1.32 -10.58 3.89
C ILE A 132 -2.26 -11.73 3.48
N GLN A 133 -3.05 -12.25 4.42
CA GLN A 133 -3.93 -13.40 4.18
C GLN A 133 -5.00 -13.10 3.12
N GLN A 134 -5.69 -11.97 3.23
CA GLN A 134 -6.78 -11.63 2.31
C GLN A 134 -6.26 -11.24 0.93
N HIS A 135 -5.12 -10.55 0.85
CA HIS A 135 -4.53 -10.18 -0.44
C HIS A 135 -3.92 -11.39 -1.16
N GLU A 136 -3.28 -12.31 -0.43
CA GLU A 136 -2.83 -13.59 -0.99
C GLU A 136 -4.00 -14.41 -1.51
N GLN A 137 -5.08 -14.53 -0.72
CA GLN A 137 -6.29 -15.24 -1.14
C GLN A 137 -6.94 -14.58 -2.36
N LEU A 138 -6.99 -13.25 -2.42
CA LEU A 138 -7.46 -12.50 -3.57
C LEU A 138 -6.65 -12.84 -4.83
N LEU A 139 -5.33 -12.73 -4.77
CA LEU A 139 -4.46 -13.01 -5.92
C LEU A 139 -4.54 -14.47 -6.37
N LYS A 140 -4.70 -15.40 -5.42
CA LYS A 140 -4.92 -16.83 -5.68
C LYS A 140 -6.29 -17.08 -6.34
N ASN A 141 -7.34 -16.44 -5.84
CA ASN A 141 -8.69 -16.52 -6.41
C ASN A 141 -8.71 -16.00 -7.84
N MET A 142 -8.01 -14.89 -8.12
CA MET A 142 -7.88 -14.36 -9.47
C MET A 142 -7.09 -15.28 -10.39
N ALA A 143 -5.96 -15.84 -9.93
CA ALA A 143 -5.14 -16.76 -10.72
C ALA A 143 -5.86 -18.07 -11.06
N GLY A 144 -6.65 -18.61 -10.11
CA GLY A 144 -7.45 -19.82 -10.29
C GLY A 144 -8.87 -19.58 -10.78
N PHE A 145 -9.23 -18.35 -11.13
CA PHE A 145 -10.63 -17.93 -11.32
C PHE A 145 -11.33 -18.76 -12.40
N ASP A 146 -12.51 -19.28 -12.10
CA ASP A 146 -13.38 -19.92 -13.08
C ASP A 146 -14.82 -19.53 -12.79
N ILE A 147 -15.44 -18.80 -13.72
CA ILE A 147 -16.81 -18.31 -13.57
C ILE A 147 -17.82 -19.44 -13.27
N ARG A 148 -17.56 -20.65 -13.76
CA ARG A 148 -18.44 -21.82 -13.54
C ARG A 148 -18.49 -22.25 -12.07
N ASN A 149 -17.47 -21.90 -11.29
CA ASN A 149 -17.40 -22.17 -9.85
C ASN A 149 -18.06 -21.05 -9.02
N ALA A 150 -18.48 -19.95 -9.65
CA ALA A 150 -19.14 -18.85 -8.96
C ALA A 150 -20.53 -19.29 -8.46
N LYS A 151 -20.84 -18.88 -7.24
CA LYS A 151 -22.10 -19.11 -6.53
C LYS A 151 -23.13 -18.08 -6.97
N CYS A 152 -24.36 -18.52 -7.17
CA CYS A 152 -25.48 -17.63 -7.39
C CYS A 152 -26.33 -17.55 -6.12
N THR A 153 -26.80 -16.36 -5.76
CA THR A 153 -27.73 -16.21 -4.62
C THR A 153 -29.05 -16.93 -4.90
N LEU A 154 -29.51 -16.89 -6.15
CA LEU A 154 -30.66 -17.66 -6.65
C LEU A 154 -30.20 -18.49 -7.83
N GLU A 155 -30.15 -19.80 -7.67
CA GLU A 155 -29.69 -20.70 -8.74
C GLU A 155 -30.56 -20.64 -10.02
N SER A 156 -31.81 -20.18 -9.92
CA SER A 156 -32.66 -19.86 -11.08
C SER A 156 -32.05 -18.79 -12.00
N ASP A 157 -31.24 -17.89 -11.46
CA ASP A 157 -30.63 -16.78 -12.20
C ASP A 157 -29.34 -17.22 -12.92
N ARG A 158 -28.77 -18.39 -12.56
CA ARG A 158 -27.47 -18.84 -13.07
C ARG A 158 -27.44 -18.93 -14.59
N GLU A 159 -28.39 -19.64 -15.17
CA GLU A 159 -28.42 -19.86 -16.63
C GLU A 159 -28.59 -18.53 -17.38
N ILE A 160 -29.39 -17.60 -16.84
CA ILE A 160 -29.58 -16.27 -17.42
C ILE A 160 -28.25 -15.51 -17.40
N ILE A 161 -27.61 -15.42 -16.23
CA ILE A 161 -26.35 -14.68 -16.07
C ILE A 161 -25.23 -15.30 -16.91
N GLU A 162 -25.14 -16.64 -16.91
CA GLU A 162 -24.15 -17.37 -17.71
C GLU A 162 -24.34 -17.11 -19.20
N ASN A 163 -25.58 -17.13 -19.70
CA ASN A 163 -25.87 -16.80 -21.09
C ASN A 163 -25.49 -15.35 -21.44
N GLU A 164 -25.77 -14.38 -20.56
CA GLU A 164 -25.34 -12.98 -20.77
C GLU A 164 -23.81 -12.86 -20.86
N VAL A 165 -23.06 -13.54 -19.99
CA VAL A 165 -21.59 -13.55 -20.09
C VAL A 165 -21.12 -14.23 -21.38
N LEU A 166 -21.78 -15.30 -21.82
CA LEU A 166 -21.47 -15.96 -23.08
C LEU A 166 -21.77 -15.06 -24.29
N GLU A 167 -22.80 -14.24 -24.26
CA GLU A 167 -23.11 -13.28 -25.32
C GLU A 167 -22.05 -12.16 -25.38
N LEU A 168 -21.60 -11.64 -24.23
CA LEU A 168 -20.56 -10.60 -24.16
C LEU A 168 -19.21 -11.06 -24.73
N PHE A 169 -18.87 -12.33 -24.53
CA PHE A 169 -17.60 -12.94 -24.98
C PHE A 169 -17.76 -13.83 -26.24
N ASP A 170 -18.88 -13.71 -26.94
CA ASP A 170 -19.20 -14.40 -28.20
C ASP A 170 -18.24 -14.02 -29.32
N VAL A 171 -18.09 -12.72 -29.52
CA VAL A 171 -17.50 -12.17 -30.73
C VAL A 171 -16.01 -12.55 -30.79
N GLU A 172 -15.53 -12.91 -31.98
CA GLU A 172 -14.12 -13.10 -32.39
C GLU A 172 -13.24 -11.84 -32.22
N VAL A 173 -13.43 -11.13 -31.12
CA VAL A 173 -12.64 -10.02 -30.57
C VAL A 173 -11.35 -10.56 -29.94
N SER A 174 -10.91 -11.76 -30.35
CA SER A 174 -9.54 -12.22 -30.20
C SER A 174 -8.52 -11.24 -30.80
N ASN A 175 -8.98 -10.30 -31.65
CA ASN A 175 -8.16 -9.27 -32.27
C ASN A 175 -8.28 -7.86 -31.62
N ALA A 176 -9.17 -7.62 -30.65
CA ALA A 176 -9.31 -6.27 -30.06
C ALA A 176 -8.71 -6.11 -28.65
N TRP A 177 -8.22 -7.20 -28.07
CA TRP A 177 -7.31 -7.13 -26.93
C TRP A 177 -5.88 -7.43 -27.40
N ASP A 178 -5.48 -6.81 -28.52
CA ASP A 178 -4.07 -6.66 -28.84
C ASP A 178 -3.58 -5.40 -28.12
N PRO A 179 -2.75 -5.52 -27.07
CA PRO A 179 -2.22 -4.36 -26.35
C PRO A 179 -1.38 -3.42 -27.24
N LYS A 180 -1.00 -3.87 -28.45
CA LYS A 180 -0.26 -3.10 -29.46
C LYS A 180 -1.14 -2.47 -30.52
N SER A 181 -2.46 -2.75 -30.54
CA SER A 181 -3.38 -2.14 -31.49
C SER A 181 -3.55 -0.64 -31.18
N PRO A 182 -3.16 0.27 -32.10
CA PRO A 182 -3.32 1.69 -31.87
C PRO A 182 -4.80 2.04 -31.69
N ILE A 183 -5.10 2.71 -30.57
CA ILE A 183 -6.45 3.16 -30.21
C ILE A 183 -6.94 4.14 -31.28
N SER A 184 -7.68 3.65 -32.26
CA SER A 184 -8.33 4.51 -33.26
C SER A 184 -9.49 5.28 -32.58
N PRO A 185 -9.48 6.62 -32.54
CA PRO A 185 -10.38 7.40 -31.69
C PRO A 185 -11.82 7.61 -32.22
N THR A 186 -12.26 6.99 -33.31
CA THR A 186 -13.34 7.64 -34.12
C THR A 186 -14.54 6.81 -34.55
N SER A 187 -14.80 5.62 -34.00
CA SER A 187 -16.13 5.00 -34.20
C SER A 187 -17.06 5.37 -33.03
N PRO A 188 -18.15 6.13 -33.23
CA PRO A 188 -19.16 6.30 -32.20
C PRO A 188 -19.60 4.90 -31.78
N VAL A 189 -19.42 4.58 -30.50
CA VAL A 189 -19.94 3.34 -29.93
C VAL A 189 -21.43 3.37 -30.22
N ASP A 190 -21.88 2.46 -31.08
CA ASP A 190 -23.28 2.34 -31.42
C ASP A 190 -24.01 2.02 -30.10
N ASN A 191 -24.64 3.02 -29.49
CA ASN A 191 -25.31 2.94 -28.19
C ASN A 191 -26.52 1.98 -28.20
N ARG A 192 -26.74 1.30 -29.32
CA ARG A 192 -27.56 0.10 -29.37
C ARG A 192 -26.81 -0.99 -28.61
N ALA A 193 -27.11 -1.05 -27.32
CA ALA A 193 -27.16 -2.27 -26.53
C ALA A 193 -27.18 -3.52 -27.43
N PRO A 194 -26.04 -4.22 -27.61
CA PRO A 194 -25.95 -5.40 -28.49
C PRO A 194 -26.96 -6.50 -28.10
N TRP A 195 -27.43 -6.46 -26.85
CA TRP A 195 -28.40 -7.38 -26.25
C TRP A 195 -29.87 -7.09 -26.61
N ALA A 196 -30.19 -5.98 -27.29
CA ALA A 196 -31.58 -5.63 -27.62
C ALA A 196 -32.15 -6.41 -28.84
N THR A 197 -31.29 -7.00 -29.67
CA THR A 197 -31.67 -7.88 -30.78
C THR A 197 -31.40 -9.33 -30.39
N ARG A 198 -32.24 -9.85 -29.50
CA ARG A 198 -32.24 -11.25 -29.06
C ARG A 198 -32.80 -12.13 -30.19
N ASP A 199 -32.01 -12.35 -31.23
CA ASP A 199 -32.38 -13.33 -32.27
C ASP A 199 -32.32 -14.74 -31.67
N ASN A 200 -33.36 -15.53 -31.93
CA ASN A 200 -33.58 -16.86 -31.36
C ASN A 200 -32.31 -17.73 -31.46
N SER A 201 -31.71 -18.00 -30.30
CA SER A 201 -30.41 -18.65 -30.16
C SER A 201 -30.34 -19.98 -30.93
N THR A 202 -29.46 -20.05 -31.92
CA THR A 202 -28.86 -21.32 -32.30
C THR A 202 -28.20 -21.91 -31.06
N SER A 203 -28.55 -23.15 -30.71
CA SER A 203 -27.99 -23.85 -29.56
C SER A 203 -26.46 -23.86 -29.64
N LEU A 204 -25.80 -23.06 -28.79
CA LEU A 204 -24.35 -23.03 -28.72
C LEU A 204 -23.82 -24.43 -28.42
N THR A 205 -22.86 -24.88 -29.22
CA THR A 205 -22.19 -26.15 -28.94
C THR A 205 -21.51 -26.05 -27.58
N ARG A 206 -21.42 -27.17 -26.85
CA ARG A 206 -20.71 -27.25 -25.57
C ARG A 206 -19.27 -26.72 -25.67
N ARG A 207 -18.65 -26.88 -26.85
CA ARG A 207 -17.30 -26.40 -27.16
C ARG A 207 -17.23 -24.87 -27.23
N GLU A 208 -18.16 -24.22 -27.92
CA GLU A 208 -18.24 -22.75 -27.99
C GLU A 208 -18.49 -22.14 -26.61
N ARG A 209 -19.43 -22.70 -25.85
CA ARG A 209 -19.70 -22.28 -24.47
C ARG A 209 -18.42 -22.29 -23.61
N ARG A 210 -17.65 -23.37 -23.69
CA ARG A 210 -16.37 -23.51 -22.96
C ARG A 210 -15.33 -22.48 -23.41
N LYS A 211 -15.24 -22.19 -24.71
CA LYS A 211 -14.30 -21.19 -25.27
C LYS A 211 -14.61 -19.79 -24.73
N ARG A 212 -15.88 -19.39 -24.72
CA ARG A 212 -16.29 -18.04 -24.29
C ARG A 212 -16.09 -17.80 -22.80
N PHE A 213 -16.45 -18.78 -21.95
CA PHE A 213 -16.09 -18.71 -20.53
C PHE A 213 -14.59 -18.66 -20.31
N MET A 214 -13.81 -19.39 -21.12
CA MET A 214 -12.35 -19.32 -21.03
C MET A 214 -11.84 -17.90 -21.32
N ASN A 215 -12.40 -17.19 -22.30
CA ASN A 215 -12.00 -15.82 -22.60
C ASN A 215 -12.23 -14.87 -21.41
N PHE A 216 -13.38 -14.95 -20.75
CA PHE A 216 -13.63 -14.16 -19.54
C PHE A 216 -12.71 -14.57 -18.38
N ASN A 217 -12.50 -15.87 -18.18
CA ASN A 217 -11.58 -16.36 -17.16
C ASN A 217 -10.14 -15.86 -17.41
N LEU A 218 -9.68 -15.84 -18.67
CA LEU A 218 -8.38 -15.30 -19.06
C LEU A 218 -8.27 -13.80 -18.77
N TYR A 219 -9.33 -13.03 -19.03
CA TYR A 219 -9.38 -11.61 -18.66
C TYR A 219 -9.17 -11.37 -17.15
N VAL A 220 -9.86 -12.16 -16.31
CA VAL A 220 -9.72 -12.06 -14.84
C VAL A 220 -8.33 -12.50 -14.37
N ARG A 221 -7.83 -13.61 -14.90
CA ARG A 221 -6.53 -14.20 -14.53
C ARG A 221 -5.33 -13.38 -14.96
N GLY A 222 -5.42 -12.69 -16.09
CA GLY A 222 -4.35 -11.88 -16.67
C GLY A 222 -4.58 -10.37 -16.47
N PRO A 223 -5.20 -9.67 -17.43
CA PRO A 223 -5.32 -8.21 -17.45
C PRO A 223 -5.82 -7.58 -16.15
N LEU A 224 -6.89 -8.11 -15.57
CA LEU A 224 -7.45 -7.56 -14.33
C LEU A 224 -6.53 -7.80 -13.15
N ARG A 225 -5.99 -9.01 -13.00
CA ARG A 225 -5.02 -9.36 -11.95
C ARG A 225 -3.77 -8.49 -12.03
N GLU A 226 -3.29 -8.24 -13.23
CA GLU A 226 -2.14 -7.37 -13.47
C GLU A 226 -2.46 -5.91 -13.09
N SER A 227 -3.65 -5.40 -13.41
CA SER A 227 -4.12 -4.08 -12.95
C SER A 227 -4.16 -3.98 -11.42
N VAL A 228 -4.63 -5.03 -10.74
CA VAL A 228 -4.64 -5.13 -9.27
C VAL A 228 -3.22 -5.11 -8.71
N LEU A 229 -2.30 -5.89 -9.29
CA LEU A 229 -0.89 -5.92 -8.90
C LEU A 229 -0.19 -4.58 -9.14
N GLN A 230 -0.49 -3.88 -10.24
CA GLN A 230 0.08 -2.55 -10.52
C GLN A 230 -0.40 -1.48 -9.54
N THR A 231 -1.67 -1.57 -9.12
CA THR A 231 -2.30 -0.56 -8.26
C THR A 231 -1.99 -0.77 -6.78
N ILE A 232 -2.13 -2.02 -6.30
CA ILE A 232 -2.01 -2.36 -4.88
C ILE A 232 -0.65 -2.98 -4.55
N GLY A 233 -0.04 -3.68 -5.51
CA GLY A 233 1.17 -4.47 -5.30
C GLY A 233 0.89 -5.92 -4.91
N GLN A 234 1.96 -6.66 -4.59
CA GLN A 234 1.87 -7.98 -3.97
C GLN A 234 1.45 -7.89 -2.49
N GLU A 235 1.31 -9.03 -1.82
CA GLU A 235 0.88 -9.13 -0.43
C GLU A 235 1.80 -8.37 0.55
N VAL A 236 3.10 -8.25 0.24
CA VAL A 236 4.07 -7.49 1.05
C VAL A 236 4.33 -6.07 0.55
N ASP A 237 3.79 -5.71 -0.61
CA ASP A 237 4.01 -4.40 -1.19
C ASP A 237 2.97 -3.41 -0.68
N MET A 238 3.34 -2.14 -0.66
CA MET A 238 2.43 -1.07 -0.31
C MET A 238 2.80 0.18 -1.12
N PRO A 239 1.82 0.89 -1.72
CA PRO A 239 2.10 2.13 -2.42
C PRO A 239 2.72 3.17 -1.47
N TRP A 240 3.72 3.91 -1.96
CA TRP A 240 4.37 4.97 -1.18
C TRP A 240 3.38 6.03 -0.70
N SER A 241 2.46 6.45 -1.56
CA SER A 241 1.42 7.43 -1.24
C SER A 241 0.51 6.98 -0.09
N LEU A 242 0.22 5.68 -0.03
CA LEU A 242 -0.58 5.10 1.03
C LEU A 242 0.19 5.07 2.36
N CYS A 243 1.49 4.77 2.32
CA CYS A 243 2.34 4.84 3.51
C CYS A 243 2.39 6.28 4.05
N MET A 244 2.54 7.28 3.17
CA MET A 244 2.50 8.69 3.57
C MET A 244 1.17 9.10 4.18
N LEU A 245 0.06 8.64 3.61
CA LEU A 245 -1.28 8.92 4.13
C LEU A 245 -1.44 8.47 5.58
N CYS A 246 -0.87 7.31 5.94
CA CYS A 246 -0.93 6.78 7.30
C CYS A 246 -0.18 7.62 8.34
N PHE A 247 0.85 8.36 7.93
CA PHE A 247 1.66 9.22 8.80
C PHE A 247 1.32 10.71 8.66
N MET A 248 0.16 11.05 8.08
CA MET A 248 -0.30 12.44 8.01
C MET A 248 -0.36 13.14 9.37
N PRO A 249 -0.82 12.49 10.47
CA PRO A 249 -0.79 13.13 11.79
C PRO A 249 0.63 13.51 12.21
N LEU A 250 1.60 12.61 12.03
CA LEU A 250 3.01 12.90 12.31
C LEU A 250 3.58 14.02 11.43
N ILE A 251 3.19 14.06 10.15
CA ILE A 251 3.57 15.15 9.23
C ILE A 251 3.05 16.49 9.75
N PHE A 252 1.78 16.60 10.14
CA PHE A 252 1.25 17.85 10.69
C PHE A 252 1.87 18.20 12.05
N TYR A 253 2.10 17.21 12.90
CA TYR A 253 2.77 17.41 14.18
C TYR A 253 4.19 17.96 14.01
N SER A 254 4.93 17.49 13.01
CA SER A 254 6.28 17.99 12.74
C SER A 254 6.32 19.49 12.45
N ALA A 255 5.31 20.03 11.77
CA ALA A 255 5.23 21.47 11.52
C ALA A 255 5.10 22.25 12.84
N VAL A 256 4.32 21.73 13.79
CA VAL A 256 4.21 22.30 15.14
C VAL A 256 5.55 22.18 15.88
N SER A 257 6.25 21.06 15.78
CA SER A 257 7.57 20.88 16.39
C SER A 257 8.61 21.86 15.83
N VAL A 258 8.69 21.99 14.49
CA VAL A 258 9.65 22.87 13.82
C VAL A 258 9.37 24.35 14.11
N LEU A 259 8.11 24.77 14.03
CA LEU A 259 7.72 26.18 14.24
C LEU A 259 7.60 26.55 15.72
N GLY A 260 7.35 25.56 16.57
CA GLY A 260 7.20 25.73 18.01
C GLY A 260 8.51 25.76 18.78
N CYS A 261 9.65 25.46 18.14
CA CYS A 261 11.00 25.55 18.72
C CYS A 261 11.12 24.89 20.11
N ASP A 262 10.56 23.68 20.24
CA ASP A 262 10.51 22.89 21.47
C ASP A 262 9.81 23.60 22.65
N GLY A 263 8.86 24.50 22.36
CA GLY A 263 8.08 25.22 23.36
C GLY A 263 8.76 26.46 23.94
N ASN A 264 9.97 26.79 23.49
CA ASN A 264 10.72 28.00 23.86
C ASN A 264 10.81 28.98 22.68
N SER A 265 11.35 30.17 22.91
CA SER A 265 11.73 31.06 21.80
C SER A 265 12.85 30.42 20.98
N CYS A 266 12.74 30.47 19.65
CA CYS A 266 13.68 29.83 18.74
C CYS A 266 15.14 30.26 18.93
N ASP A 267 15.39 31.52 19.34
CA ASP A 267 16.74 31.99 19.63
C ASP A 267 17.36 31.25 20.83
N VAL A 268 16.59 31.08 21.91
CA VAL A 268 17.01 30.35 23.11
C VAL A 268 17.24 28.88 22.80
N THR A 269 16.34 28.23 22.06
CA THR A 269 16.51 26.82 21.68
C THR A 269 17.72 26.63 20.77
N ALA A 270 17.91 27.52 19.79
CA ALA A 270 19.07 27.50 18.90
C ALA A 270 20.37 27.63 19.69
N GLU A 271 20.47 28.61 20.60
CA GLU A 271 21.64 28.81 21.46
C GLU A 271 21.91 27.60 22.36
N GLN A 272 20.88 27.04 22.99
CA GLN A 272 21.01 25.86 23.87
C GLN A 272 21.52 24.62 23.14
N VAL A 273 21.10 24.44 21.88
CA VAL A 273 21.54 23.32 21.03
C VAL A 273 22.90 23.64 20.36
N GLY A 274 23.30 24.92 20.32
CA GLY A 274 24.59 25.38 19.80
C GLY A 274 24.55 25.85 18.34
N TYR A 275 23.38 26.12 17.79
CA TYR A 275 23.24 26.78 16.48
C TYR A 275 23.57 28.28 16.58
N ASP A 276 24.12 28.85 15.51
CA ASP A 276 24.52 30.27 15.48
C ASP A 276 23.31 31.22 15.42
N THR A 277 22.21 30.76 14.80
CA THR A 277 20.98 31.55 14.63
C THR A 277 19.73 30.68 14.72
N ALA A 278 18.61 31.28 15.14
CA ALA A 278 17.30 30.62 15.13
C ALA A 278 16.91 30.09 13.74
N LEU A 279 17.21 30.85 12.68
CA LEU A 279 16.93 30.42 11.30
C LEU A 279 17.68 29.13 10.94
N GLN A 280 18.95 29.01 11.34
CA GLN A 280 19.75 27.82 11.09
C GLN A 280 19.15 26.58 11.78
N TYR A 281 18.71 26.72 13.04
CA TYR A 281 18.01 25.66 13.79
C TYR A 281 16.70 25.25 13.09
N VAL A 282 15.85 26.22 12.73
CA VAL A 282 14.56 25.93 12.08
C VAL A 282 14.77 25.23 10.73
N VAL A 283 15.73 25.70 9.92
CA VAL A 283 16.05 25.09 8.62
C VAL A 283 16.62 23.68 8.80
N ALA A 284 17.52 23.47 9.75
CA ALA A 284 18.11 22.16 10.03
C ALA A 284 17.03 21.15 10.45
N ASN A 285 16.12 21.53 11.35
CA ASN A 285 15.02 20.69 11.78
C ASN A 285 14.00 20.43 10.67
N ALA A 286 13.63 21.45 9.90
CA ALA A 286 12.75 21.28 8.74
C ALA A 286 13.35 20.28 7.73
N LEU A 287 14.66 20.37 7.48
CA LEU A 287 15.36 19.44 6.60
C LEU A 287 15.40 18.02 7.17
N ALA A 288 15.66 17.86 8.47
CA ALA A 288 15.65 16.56 9.13
C ALA A 288 14.28 15.87 9.04
N TRP A 289 13.20 16.62 9.29
CA TRP A 289 11.83 16.13 9.14
C TRP A 289 11.49 15.79 7.68
N ALA A 290 11.84 16.66 6.74
CA ALA A 290 11.61 16.40 5.32
C ALA A 290 12.30 15.10 4.88
N LEU A 291 13.59 14.92 5.20
CA LEU A 291 14.31 13.68 4.88
C LEU A 291 13.64 12.47 5.54
N GLY A 292 13.17 12.62 6.78
CA GLY A 292 12.44 11.57 7.50
C GLY A 292 11.17 11.14 6.78
N PHE A 293 10.34 12.10 6.36
CA PHE A 293 9.08 11.82 5.66
C PHE A 293 9.26 11.26 4.26
N TRP A 294 10.25 11.76 3.51
CA TRP A 294 10.43 11.34 2.13
C TRP A 294 11.16 9.99 2.00
N ILE A 295 12.05 9.67 2.95
CA ILE A 295 12.96 8.53 2.83
C ILE A 295 12.68 7.45 3.88
N ILE A 296 12.53 7.81 5.15
CA ILE A 296 12.56 6.85 6.27
C ILE A 296 11.16 6.33 6.61
N ILE A 297 10.25 7.23 6.97
CA ILE A 297 8.93 6.91 7.52
C ILE A 297 8.09 6.02 6.57
N PRO A 298 8.05 6.25 5.24
CA PRO A 298 7.28 5.40 4.33
C PRO A 298 7.72 3.94 4.35
N THR A 299 8.97 3.65 4.71
CA THR A 299 9.50 2.27 4.73
C THR A 299 8.96 1.43 5.88
N THR A 300 8.29 2.05 6.86
CA THR A 300 7.75 1.37 8.06
C THR A 300 6.79 0.23 7.69
N HIS A 301 5.76 0.50 6.88
CA HIS A 301 4.76 -0.51 6.57
C HIS A 301 5.28 -1.65 5.67
N PRO A 302 6.03 -1.39 4.59
CA PRO A 302 6.68 -2.47 3.83
C PRO A 302 7.62 -3.34 4.69
N LEU A 303 8.37 -2.74 5.62
CA LEU A 303 9.21 -3.48 6.56
C LEU A 303 8.36 -4.37 7.48
N LEU A 304 7.32 -3.79 8.10
CA LEU A 304 6.36 -4.52 8.95
C LEU A 304 5.76 -5.71 8.22
N LEU A 305 5.26 -5.51 7.00
CA LEU A 305 4.64 -6.58 6.20
C LEU A 305 5.58 -7.74 5.92
N ARG A 306 6.85 -7.45 5.59
CA ARG A 306 7.84 -8.50 5.35
C ARG A 306 8.21 -9.23 6.62
N MET A 307 8.39 -8.52 7.75
CA MET A 307 8.64 -9.16 9.04
C MET A 307 7.46 -10.03 9.49
N VAL A 308 6.23 -9.56 9.35
CA VAL A 308 5.01 -10.35 9.65
C VAL A 308 4.96 -11.59 8.76
N LYS A 309 5.22 -11.47 7.45
CA LYS A 309 5.24 -12.62 6.54
C LYS A 309 6.27 -13.66 6.95
N ILE A 310 7.47 -13.23 7.36
CA ILE A 310 8.52 -14.14 7.88
C ILE A 310 8.01 -14.86 9.14
N VAL A 311 7.42 -14.12 10.09
CA VAL A 311 6.87 -14.71 11.32
C VAL A 311 5.77 -15.73 11.03
N LEU A 312 4.84 -15.41 10.13
CA LEU A 312 3.76 -16.32 9.71
C LEU A 312 4.31 -17.60 9.05
N SER A 313 5.46 -17.53 8.36
CA SER A 313 6.10 -18.70 7.74
C SER A 313 6.86 -19.59 8.75
N PHE A 314 7.27 -19.04 9.90
CA PHE A 314 8.11 -19.75 10.86
C PHE A 314 7.32 -20.57 11.88
N SER A 315 6.10 -20.15 12.22
CA SER A 315 5.31 -20.77 13.28
C SER A 315 3.89 -21.07 12.81
N ALA A 316 3.38 -22.26 13.13
CA ALA A 316 1.97 -22.62 12.92
C ALA A 316 1.06 -22.27 14.12
N SER A 317 1.63 -22.05 15.31
CA SER A 317 0.88 -21.78 16.53
C SER A 317 0.50 -20.30 16.65
N TYR A 318 -0.80 -20.03 16.74
CA TYR A 318 -1.34 -18.66 16.83
C TYR A 318 -0.73 -17.82 17.98
N PRO A 319 -0.55 -18.32 19.22
CA PRO A 319 0.05 -17.53 20.30
C PRO A 319 1.50 -17.12 20.01
N THR A 320 2.28 -18.02 19.39
CA THR A 320 3.67 -17.77 19.01
C THR A 320 3.74 -16.74 17.88
N GLN A 321 2.89 -16.86 16.86
CA GLN A 321 2.78 -15.87 15.79
C GLN A 321 2.43 -14.48 16.34
N LEU A 322 1.46 -14.39 17.26
CA LEU A 322 1.08 -13.13 17.90
C LEU A 322 2.27 -12.51 18.63
N CYS A 323 2.93 -13.28 19.52
CA CYS A 323 4.07 -12.79 20.29
C CYS A 323 5.22 -12.32 19.39
N LEU A 324 5.64 -13.17 18.44
CA LEU A 324 6.72 -12.85 17.51
C LEU A 324 6.37 -11.64 16.62
N THR A 325 5.10 -11.46 16.25
CA THR A 325 4.71 -10.33 15.42
C THR A 325 4.62 -9.03 16.19
N VAL A 326 4.18 -9.06 17.45
CA VAL A 326 4.22 -7.88 18.33
C VAL A 326 5.67 -7.41 18.51
N VAL A 327 6.58 -8.36 18.81
CA VAL A 327 8.02 -8.06 18.94
C VAL A 327 8.60 -7.55 17.63
N SER A 328 8.32 -8.23 16.50
CA SER A 328 8.86 -7.80 15.20
C SER A 328 8.33 -6.43 14.78
N SER A 329 7.06 -6.14 15.08
CA SER A 329 6.44 -4.86 14.81
C SER A 329 7.06 -3.75 15.64
N PHE A 330 7.27 -3.99 16.93
CA PHE A 330 7.99 -3.06 17.80
C PHE A 330 9.42 -2.80 17.29
N CYS A 331 10.17 -3.85 16.95
CA CYS A 331 11.51 -3.72 16.38
C CYS A 331 11.52 -2.90 15.08
N ALA A 332 10.51 -3.04 14.23
CA ALA A 332 10.39 -2.26 12.99
C ALA A 332 10.21 -0.76 13.29
N TYR A 333 9.33 -0.39 14.23
CA TYR A 333 9.17 1.01 14.65
C TYR A 333 10.47 1.54 15.27
N VAL A 334 11.07 0.82 16.22
CA VAL A 334 12.35 1.22 16.85
C VAL A 334 13.44 1.39 15.80
N TRP A 335 13.52 0.52 14.80
CA TRP A 335 14.46 0.64 13.69
C TRP A 335 14.27 1.94 12.90
N VAL A 336 13.04 2.24 12.46
CA VAL A 336 12.72 3.45 11.68
C VAL A 336 13.07 4.71 12.47
N PHE A 337 12.68 4.78 13.74
CA PHE A 337 12.99 5.92 14.62
C PHE A 337 14.48 6.03 14.96
N THR A 338 15.19 4.91 15.06
CA THR A 338 16.66 4.91 15.20
C THR A 338 17.34 5.46 13.95
N CYS A 339 16.90 5.04 12.76
CA CYS A 339 17.40 5.60 11.51
C CYS A 339 17.17 7.11 11.44
N GLN A 340 15.98 7.58 11.83
CA GLN A 340 15.68 9.00 11.92
C GLN A 340 16.60 9.70 12.94
N GLY A 341 16.77 9.15 14.14
CA GLY A 341 17.63 9.74 15.17
C GLY A 341 19.09 9.87 14.76
N VAL A 342 19.66 8.82 14.15
CA VAL A 342 21.04 8.85 13.65
C VAL A 342 21.17 9.87 12.51
N MET A 343 20.17 9.96 11.62
CA MET A 343 20.19 10.93 10.51
C MET A 343 20.11 12.37 11.03
N THR A 344 19.20 12.66 11.95
CA THR A 344 19.07 13.99 12.55
C THR A 344 20.30 14.36 13.36
N ALA A 345 20.88 13.43 14.10
CA ALA A 345 22.09 13.67 14.89
C ALA A 345 23.32 13.93 14.01
N THR A 346 23.52 13.14 12.94
CA THR A 346 24.62 13.37 11.99
C THR A 346 24.45 14.67 11.20
N LEU A 347 23.22 15.01 10.79
CA LEU A 347 22.91 16.28 10.13
C LEU A 347 23.18 17.47 11.07
N SER A 348 22.68 17.42 12.30
CA SER A 348 22.90 18.47 13.30
C SER A 348 24.39 18.66 13.59
N MET A 349 25.14 17.55 13.70
CA MET A 349 26.59 17.58 13.88
C MET A 349 27.32 18.20 12.69
N ALA A 350 26.92 17.87 11.46
CA ALA A 350 27.52 18.44 10.25
C ALA A 350 27.29 19.96 10.13
N ILE A 351 26.16 20.46 10.65
CA ILE A 351 25.81 21.89 10.63
C ILE A 351 26.47 22.65 11.78
N VAL A 352 26.30 22.17 13.02
CA VAL A 352 26.73 22.89 14.23
C VAL A 352 28.22 22.75 14.51
N ARG A 353 28.78 21.55 14.31
CA ARG A 353 30.18 21.22 14.60
C ARG A 353 30.83 20.62 13.37
N PHE A 354 30.91 21.44 12.31
CA PHE A 354 31.37 20.99 10.99
C PHE A 354 32.57 20.05 11.11
N SER A 355 32.36 18.81 10.68
CA SER A 355 33.36 17.76 10.72
C SER A 355 33.14 16.86 9.49
N PRO A 356 34.18 16.65 8.68
CA PRO A 356 34.07 15.87 7.45
C PRO A 356 33.65 14.43 7.71
N TYR A 357 33.94 13.89 8.90
CA TYR A 357 33.54 12.54 9.30
C TYR A 357 32.02 12.41 9.46
N PHE A 358 31.35 13.39 10.10
CA PHE A 358 29.90 13.37 10.26
C PHE A 358 29.18 13.62 8.92
N LEU A 359 29.76 14.46 8.06
CA LEU A 359 29.25 14.65 6.71
C LEU A 359 29.35 13.35 5.88
N ALA A 360 30.50 12.67 5.91
CA ALA A 360 30.66 11.37 5.25
C ALA A 360 29.69 10.32 5.80
N ALA A 361 29.51 10.25 7.13
CA ALA A 361 28.56 9.36 7.77
C ALA A 361 27.11 9.63 7.32
N LEU A 362 26.71 10.91 7.25
CA LEU A 362 25.40 11.31 6.74
C LEU A 362 25.19 10.87 5.28
N VAL A 363 26.19 11.07 4.41
CA VAL A 363 26.12 10.64 3.00
C VAL A 363 25.97 9.13 2.89
N VAL A 364 26.76 8.35 3.64
CA VAL A 364 26.65 6.89 3.67
C VAL A 364 25.28 6.46 4.17
N GLN A 365 24.77 7.07 5.24
CA GLN A 365 23.46 6.77 5.79
C GLN A 365 22.33 7.06 4.80
N LEU A 366 22.35 8.22 4.13
CA LEU A 366 21.38 8.56 3.09
C LEU A 366 21.45 7.57 1.92
N GLY A 367 22.64 7.14 1.51
CA GLY A 367 22.82 6.12 0.50
C GLY A 367 22.15 4.78 0.87
N LEU A 368 22.34 4.33 2.11
CA LEU A 368 21.70 3.11 2.63
C LEU A 368 20.17 3.23 2.70
N LEU A 369 19.67 4.39 3.16
CA LEU A 369 18.23 4.64 3.27
C LEU A 369 17.56 4.77 1.89
N LEU A 370 18.22 5.39 0.91
CA LEU A 370 17.75 5.44 -0.47
C LEU A 370 17.76 4.05 -1.12
N LEU A 371 18.76 3.22 -0.83
CA LEU A 371 18.78 1.82 -1.28
C LEU A 371 17.61 1.03 -0.66
N GLN A 372 17.32 1.25 0.62
CA GLN A 372 16.17 0.68 1.30
C GLN A 372 14.84 1.13 0.65
N LEU A 373 14.68 2.43 0.39
CA LEU A 373 13.52 2.99 -0.30
C LEU A 373 13.35 2.38 -1.71
N TRP A 374 14.44 2.29 -2.47
CA TRP A 374 14.45 1.67 -3.79
C TRP A 374 14.03 0.19 -3.73
N TYR A 375 14.55 -0.55 -2.76
CA TYR A 375 14.21 -1.96 -2.56
C TYR A 375 12.74 -2.17 -2.19
N PHE A 376 12.14 -1.26 -1.41
CA PHE A 376 10.74 -1.35 -1.02
C PHE A 376 9.77 -0.92 -2.12
N PHE A 377 10.05 0.18 -2.84
CA PHE A 377 9.05 0.81 -3.70
C PHE A 377 9.36 0.77 -5.20
N LEU A 378 10.62 0.73 -5.61
CA LEU A 378 11.02 0.84 -7.01
C LEU A 378 11.28 -0.53 -7.63
N ARG A 379 11.92 -1.45 -6.89
CA ARG A 379 12.23 -2.79 -7.37
C ARG A 379 10.99 -3.62 -7.68
N SER A 380 9.93 -3.50 -6.87
CA SER A 380 8.67 -4.23 -7.06
C SER A 380 8.00 -3.91 -8.38
N ARG A 381 8.09 -2.65 -8.85
CA ARG A 381 7.52 -2.22 -10.14
C ARG A 381 8.32 -2.72 -11.35
N VAL A 382 9.64 -2.81 -11.24
CA VAL A 382 10.50 -3.27 -12.35
C VAL A 382 10.35 -4.79 -12.59
N ARG A 383 9.96 -5.54 -11.55
CA ARG A 383 9.93 -7.00 -11.57
C ARG A 383 8.61 -7.62 -12.02
N GLN A 384 7.65 -6.86 -12.55
CA GLN A 384 6.53 -7.48 -13.24
C GLN A 384 7.02 -7.87 -14.64
N PRO A 385 7.42 -9.14 -14.88
CA PRO A 385 7.62 -9.59 -16.25
C PRO A 385 6.30 -9.34 -16.96
N THR A 386 6.36 -8.73 -18.13
CA THR A 386 5.24 -8.73 -19.05
C THR A 386 4.88 -10.19 -19.28
N LEU A 387 3.84 -10.68 -18.62
CA LEU A 387 3.27 -12.03 -18.73
C LEU A 387 2.89 -12.41 -20.18
N GLU A 388 3.11 -11.52 -21.15
CA GLU A 388 3.14 -11.84 -22.57
C GLU A 388 4.08 -13.02 -22.87
N GLU A 389 5.30 -13.12 -22.31
CA GLU A 389 6.23 -14.18 -22.73
C GLU A 389 5.84 -15.59 -22.23
N ASP A 390 5.36 -15.73 -20.99
CA ASP A 390 5.05 -17.04 -20.42
C ASP A 390 3.68 -17.59 -20.87
N CYS A 391 2.71 -16.71 -21.13
CA CYS A 391 1.38 -17.15 -21.55
C CYS A 391 1.36 -17.67 -22.99
N TYR A 392 2.32 -17.28 -23.84
CA TYR A 392 2.47 -17.90 -25.17
C TYR A 392 3.19 -19.26 -25.13
N ALA A 393 4.13 -19.46 -24.19
CA ALA A 393 4.88 -20.71 -24.09
C ALA A 393 4.00 -21.90 -23.72
N GLU A 394 3.02 -21.72 -22.82
CA GLU A 394 2.11 -22.79 -22.36
C GLU A 394 1.02 -23.18 -23.39
N PHE A 395 0.86 -22.39 -24.46
CA PHE A 395 -0.07 -22.68 -25.57
C PHE A 395 0.61 -23.20 -26.84
N SER A 396 1.94 -23.13 -26.91
CA SER A 396 2.73 -23.70 -28.01
C SER A 396 3.15 -25.17 -27.81
N ALA A 397 2.81 -25.74 -26.66
CA ALA A 397 2.97 -27.16 -26.31
C ALA A 397 1.60 -27.82 -26.13
#